data_AF-A0A9D4QKJ1-F1
#
_entry.id   AF-A0A9D4QKJ1-F1
#
_cell.length_a   1.000
_cell.length_b   1.000
_cell.length_c   1.000
_cell.angle_alpha   90.00
_cell.angle_beta   90.00
_cell.angle_gamma   90.00
#
_symmetry.space_group_name_H-M   'P 1'
#
loop_
_entity.id
_entity.type
_entity.pdbx_description
1 polymer ?
#
loop_
_entity_poly.entity_id
_entity_poly.type
_entity_poly.pdbx_seq_one_letter_code
_entity_poly.pdbx_strand_id
1 'polypeptide(L)'
;MNKQELSAVRKVTPFILDNLDVKDIVPYLWQHDLVSQSVTDELLELNETRRSKCQRFLNYILSVDSKCTFEGLLSALRFKSVHNFIADQLQNECVTTVDSTDDIQEQNVDVHSTKQIDEQPRKEMLCQNVRKIEIVTRKNISAVSVKLKRLSHNAQFDTLKNVASKIKRAYYKTRMKQNGKITSKMFLADMHFVSLETLFGMRREQYKNFEDAHDYLQEMNNLIPFTKDPTICSMVYLSRLGSAVAMETQNAQAVDDGLSYLQFAKEHAEHISPGKDTGMVYYIETNLLFEKYETNPSSEMKTKILNTIEIGMSHFAEESEDVKRDLKRQLMIKMAYCYLGLGIFGNRIENVAIENSDVVHAKNVIDCIETSEMWDGMEKRRKMLFYHVKAEYYRQIGNMDLSRMYARQANRLAEKYHWTKELQNTSSLLNGLGSQAKPTEATEEDIYHLLDEVVSD
;
A
#
# COMPACT_ATOMS: atom_id res chain seq x y z
N MET A 1 15.23 34.22 5.98
CA MET A 1 14.33 34.76 7.01
C MET A 1 14.82 36.15 7.42
N ASN A 2 13.91 37.08 7.74
CA ASN A 2 14.28 38.40 8.25
C ASN A 2 14.67 38.32 9.75
N LYS A 3 15.15 39.43 10.34
CA LYS A 3 15.62 39.44 11.74
C LYS A 3 14.52 39.07 12.76
N GLN A 4 13.29 39.48 12.50
CA GLN A 4 12.15 39.24 13.36
C GLN A 4 11.73 37.77 13.34
N GLU A 5 11.62 37.18 12.15
CA GLU A 5 11.36 35.75 11.95
C GLU A 5 12.44 34.89 12.62
N LEU A 6 13.72 35.24 12.44
CA LEU A 6 14.84 34.55 13.10
C LEU A 6 14.76 34.66 14.62
N SER A 7 14.32 35.80 15.15
CA SER A 7 14.11 36.01 16.59
C SER A 7 12.98 35.12 17.12
N ALA A 8 11.84 35.06 16.40
CA ALA A 8 10.72 34.19 16.75
C ALA A 8 11.15 32.71 16.77
N VAL A 9 11.85 32.23 15.74
CA VAL A 9 12.36 30.85 15.71
C VAL A 9 13.29 30.56 16.88
N ARG A 10 14.18 31.50 17.25
CA ARG A 10 15.07 31.34 18.41
C ARG A 10 14.31 31.28 19.74
N LYS A 11 13.28 32.10 19.92
CA LYS A 11 12.45 32.07 21.14
C LYS A 11 11.68 30.75 21.28
N VAL A 12 11.12 30.23 20.19
CA VAL A 12 10.34 28.99 20.18
C VAL A 12 11.22 27.74 20.08
N THR A 13 12.54 27.89 19.94
CA THR A 13 13.49 26.77 19.80
C THR A 13 13.36 25.68 20.87
N PRO A 14 13.30 25.99 22.19
CA PRO A 14 13.12 24.95 23.21
C PRO A 14 11.85 24.12 22.98
N PHE A 15 10.75 24.80 22.64
CA PHE A 15 9.48 24.16 22.34
C PHE A 15 9.53 23.30 21.08
N ILE A 16 10.20 23.75 20.02
CA ILE A 16 10.41 22.96 18.79
C ILE A 16 11.22 21.69 19.10
N LEU A 17 12.30 21.79 19.87
CA LEU A 17 13.14 20.65 20.24
C LEU A 17 12.38 19.58 21.02
N ASP A 18 11.40 19.98 21.82
CA ASP A 18 10.57 19.07 22.62
C ASP A 18 9.46 18.43 21.80
N ASN A 19 8.98 19.06 20.73
CA ASN A 19 7.72 18.66 20.09
C ASN A 19 7.84 18.24 18.62
N LEU A 20 8.90 18.62 17.92
CA LEU A 20 9.08 18.31 16.50
C LEU A 20 9.85 17.00 16.29
N ASP A 21 9.41 16.18 15.35
CA ASP A 21 10.25 15.16 14.71
C ASP A 21 10.57 15.63 13.29
N VAL A 22 11.86 15.81 12.99
CA VAL A 22 12.29 16.36 11.70
C VAL A 22 11.89 15.49 10.51
N LYS A 23 11.69 14.18 10.72
CA LYS A 23 11.24 13.27 9.66
C LYS A 23 9.86 13.64 9.12
N ASP A 24 9.06 14.38 9.90
CA ASP A 24 7.70 14.75 9.53
C ASP A 24 7.65 15.96 8.61
N ILE A 25 8.67 16.83 8.65
CA ILE A 25 8.69 18.12 7.92
C ILE A 25 9.82 18.24 6.90
N VAL A 26 10.97 17.58 7.12
CA VAL A 26 12.12 17.64 6.21
C VAL A 26 11.77 17.12 4.80
N PRO A 27 10.98 16.05 4.64
CA PRO A 27 10.49 15.64 3.32
C PRO A 27 9.78 16.78 2.60
N TYR A 28 8.82 17.45 3.25
CA TYR A 28 8.11 18.58 2.66
C TYR A 28 9.08 19.69 2.24
N LEU A 29 9.98 20.09 3.13
CA LEU A 29 10.96 21.15 2.82
C LEU A 29 11.83 20.77 1.63
N TRP A 30 12.21 19.50 1.49
CA TRP A 30 13.00 19.02 0.36
C TRP A 30 12.18 19.00 -0.94
N GLN A 31 10.93 18.53 -0.88
CA GLN A 31 10.00 18.50 -2.01
C GLN A 31 9.77 19.90 -2.61
N HIS A 32 9.82 20.94 -1.77
CA HIS A 32 9.64 22.34 -2.14
C HIS A 32 10.97 23.10 -2.39
N ASP A 33 12.11 22.41 -2.52
CA ASP A 33 13.46 22.99 -2.72
C ASP A 33 13.88 24.01 -1.64
N LEU A 34 13.34 23.87 -0.43
CA LEU A 34 13.67 24.70 0.73
C LEU A 34 14.84 24.14 1.55
N VAL A 35 15.18 22.85 1.35
CA VAL A 35 16.41 22.22 1.87
C VAL A 35 17.08 21.43 0.76
N SER A 36 18.42 21.38 0.79
CA SER A 36 19.19 20.60 -0.18
C SER A 36 19.18 19.10 0.14
N GLN A 37 19.43 18.26 -0.87
CA GLN A 37 19.54 16.80 -0.67
C GLN A 37 20.57 16.42 0.41
N SER A 38 21.74 17.08 0.43
CA SER A 38 22.78 16.74 1.42
C SER A 38 22.32 17.01 2.84
N VAL A 39 21.55 18.08 3.04
CA VAL A 39 20.96 18.40 4.35
C VAL A 39 19.85 17.41 4.70
N THR A 40 19.02 17.02 3.75
CA THR A 40 18.01 15.98 3.94
C THR A 40 18.63 14.64 4.36
N ASP A 41 19.68 14.20 3.65
CA ASP A 41 20.40 12.96 3.95
C ASP A 41 21.02 13.05 5.35
N GLU A 42 21.69 14.15 5.70
CA GLU A 42 22.25 14.37 7.04
C GLU A 42 21.17 14.29 8.13
N LEU A 43 20.05 14.98 7.96
CA LEU A 43 19.02 15.05 8.99
C LEU A 43 18.26 13.73 9.18
N LEU A 44 18.10 12.93 8.13
CA LEU A 44 17.29 11.71 8.17
C LEU A 44 18.11 10.46 8.43
N GLU A 45 19.30 10.32 7.86
CA GLU A 45 20.09 9.09 7.89
C GLU A 45 21.05 8.99 9.09
N LEU A 46 21.33 10.09 9.80
CA LEU A 46 22.15 10.03 11.02
C LEU A 46 21.47 9.18 12.11
N ASN A 47 22.23 8.31 12.77
CA ASN A 47 21.75 7.54 13.93
C ASN A 47 21.86 8.38 15.22
N GLU A 48 21.13 9.50 15.24
CA GLU A 48 21.09 10.44 16.36
C GLU A 48 19.69 10.49 16.98
N THR A 49 19.60 10.98 18.22
CA THR A 49 18.30 11.17 18.89
C THR A 49 17.41 12.16 18.13
N ARG A 50 16.08 12.05 18.27
CA ARG A 50 15.11 13.01 17.68
C ARG A 50 15.49 14.46 18.00
N ARG A 51 15.85 14.73 19.27
CA ARG A 51 16.24 16.07 19.74
C ARG A 51 17.51 16.56 19.05
N SER A 52 18.52 15.71 18.90
CA SER A 52 19.78 16.04 18.21
C SER A 52 19.54 16.37 16.74
N LYS A 53 18.73 15.56 16.03
CA LYS A 53 18.34 15.82 14.64
C LYS A 53 17.57 17.15 14.51
N CYS A 54 16.65 17.41 15.44
CA CYS A 54 15.91 18.67 15.51
C CYS A 54 16.84 19.86 15.74
N GLN A 55 17.83 19.73 16.63
CA GLN A 55 18.83 20.78 16.85
C GLN A 55 19.66 21.07 15.60
N ARG A 56 20.11 20.04 14.88
CA ARG A 56 20.81 20.22 13.59
C ARG A 56 19.94 20.93 12.57
N PHE A 57 18.68 20.51 12.46
CA PHE A 57 17.71 21.16 11.58
C PHE A 57 17.53 22.64 11.94
N LEU A 58 17.39 22.97 13.22
CA LEU A 58 17.29 24.35 13.70
C LEU A 58 18.56 25.15 13.37
N ASN A 59 19.75 24.56 13.56
CA ASN A 59 21.01 25.20 13.19
C ASN A 59 21.09 25.48 11.68
N TYR A 60 20.60 24.55 10.86
CA TYR A 60 20.51 24.74 9.40
C TYR A 60 19.57 25.88 9.05
N ILE A 61 18.32 25.88 9.54
CA ILE A 61 17.34 26.91 9.14
C ILE A 61 17.72 28.30 9.64
N LEU A 62 18.43 28.39 10.76
CA LEU A 62 18.94 29.64 11.34
C LEU A 62 20.25 30.11 10.69
N SER A 63 20.86 29.30 9.83
CA SER A 63 22.08 29.68 9.10
C SER A 63 21.79 30.72 8.03
N VAL A 64 22.81 31.53 7.72
CA VAL A 64 22.71 32.60 6.71
C VAL A 64 22.48 32.03 5.30
N ASP A 65 22.99 30.82 5.04
CA ASP A 65 22.90 30.13 3.75
C ASP A 65 21.65 29.24 3.61
N SER A 66 20.73 29.31 4.57
CA SER A 66 19.49 28.54 4.55
C SER A 66 18.60 28.96 3.38
N LYS A 67 18.17 27.98 2.57
CA LYS A 67 17.11 28.15 1.57
C LYS A 67 15.71 28.16 2.20
N CYS A 68 15.58 27.77 3.46
CA CYS A 68 14.30 27.64 4.14
C CYS A 68 13.76 29.03 4.52
N THR A 69 12.60 29.39 3.97
CA THR A 69 11.89 30.63 4.30
C THR A 69 11.00 30.42 5.52
N PHE A 70 10.60 31.50 6.20
CA PHE A 70 9.69 31.42 7.35
C PHE A 70 8.34 30.84 6.93
N GLU A 71 7.76 31.34 5.84
CA GLU A 71 6.53 30.77 5.25
C GLU A 71 6.68 29.32 4.82
N GLY A 72 7.85 28.94 4.29
CA GLY A 72 8.16 27.55 3.94
C GLY A 72 8.17 26.62 5.16
N LEU A 73 8.75 27.09 6.26
CA LEU A 73 8.74 26.40 7.55
C LEU A 73 7.32 26.26 8.12
N LEU A 74 6.54 27.35 8.13
CA LEU A 74 5.15 27.32 8.59
C LEU A 74 4.28 26.37 7.76
N SER A 75 4.46 26.41 6.44
CA SER A 75 3.74 25.53 5.52
C SER A 75 4.10 24.06 5.77
N ALA A 76 5.38 23.76 6.01
CA ALA A 76 5.83 22.41 6.34
C ALA A 76 5.24 21.88 7.66
N LEU A 77 5.22 22.72 8.70
CA LEU A 77 4.63 22.38 10.00
C LEU A 77 3.12 22.14 9.89
N ARG A 78 2.43 22.92 9.04
CA ARG A 78 0.98 22.80 8.83
C ARG A 78 0.57 21.67 7.89
N PHE A 79 1.48 21.17 7.06
CA PHE A 79 1.18 20.21 5.99
C PHE A 79 0.44 18.95 6.47
N LYS A 80 0.87 18.37 7.60
CA LYS A 80 0.22 17.17 8.17
C LYS A 80 -0.73 17.46 9.32
N SER A 81 -1.01 18.72 9.62
CA SER A 81 -1.78 19.20 10.80
C SER A 81 -1.23 18.84 12.19
N VAL A 82 -0.41 17.78 12.32
CA VAL A 82 0.19 17.31 13.58
C VAL A 82 1.00 18.39 14.28
N HIS A 83 1.67 19.26 13.53
CA HIS A 83 2.55 20.31 14.07
C HIS A 83 1.95 21.71 13.96
N ASN A 84 0.62 21.84 13.80
CA ASN A 84 -0.07 23.14 13.72
C ASN A 84 0.22 24.03 14.92
N PHE A 85 0.23 23.46 16.12
CA PHE A 85 0.48 24.19 17.36
C PHE A 85 1.88 24.85 17.38
N ILE A 86 2.88 24.20 16.76
CA ILE A 86 4.23 24.77 16.61
C ILE A 86 4.20 25.95 15.63
N ALA A 87 3.50 25.80 14.50
CA ALA A 87 3.35 26.86 13.50
C ALA A 87 2.64 28.08 14.08
N ASP A 88 1.57 27.86 14.85
CA ASP A 88 0.78 28.94 15.47
C ASP A 88 1.61 29.68 16.52
N GLN A 89 2.40 28.97 17.33
CA GLN A 89 3.28 29.61 18.31
C GLN A 89 4.39 30.44 17.64
N LEU A 90 4.99 29.93 16.55
CA LEU A 90 5.96 30.69 15.75
C LEU A 90 5.35 31.97 15.16
N GLN A 91 4.13 31.87 14.63
CA GLN A 91 3.44 33.00 14.04
C GLN A 91 3.08 34.05 15.10
N ASN A 92 2.61 33.62 16.28
CA ASN A 92 2.31 34.51 17.40
C ASN A 92 3.55 35.28 17.88
N GLU A 93 4.70 34.61 18.08
CA GLU A 93 5.95 35.26 18.48
C GLU A 93 6.50 36.21 17.41
N CYS A 94 6.21 35.93 16.14
CA CYS A 94 6.57 36.82 15.05
C CYS A 94 5.69 38.08 15.05
N VAL A 95 4.40 38.02 15.43
CA VAL A 95 3.51 39.18 15.46
C VAL A 95 3.73 40.05 16.70
N THR A 96 3.89 39.46 17.88
CA THR A 96 4.04 40.19 19.17
C THR A 96 5.31 41.03 19.29
N THR A 97 6.27 40.84 18.38
CA THR A 97 7.52 41.62 18.34
C THR A 97 7.40 42.97 17.61
N VAL A 98 6.25 43.28 17.00
CA VAL A 98 5.98 44.58 16.37
C VAL A 98 5.58 45.64 17.41
N ASP A 99 4.96 45.25 18.53
CA ASP A 99 4.34 46.19 19.47
C ASP A 99 5.26 46.65 20.62
N SER A 100 6.57 46.39 20.56
CA SER A 100 7.49 46.70 21.68
C SER A 100 8.55 47.76 21.40
N THR A 101 8.47 48.49 20.29
CA THR A 101 9.26 49.70 20.04
C THR A 101 8.48 50.73 19.23
N ASP A 102 7.75 51.63 19.90
CA ASP A 102 7.87 53.10 19.75
C ASP A 102 6.78 53.84 20.54
N ASP A 103 7.18 54.94 21.18
CA ASP A 103 6.41 55.84 22.02
C ASP A 103 5.30 56.63 21.25
N ILE A 104 4.15 56.76 21.93
CA ILE A 104 3.14 57.85 21.92
C ILE A 104 3.13 58.83 20.72
N GLN A 105 2.04 58.80 19.95
CA GLN A 105 1.15 59.96 19.75
C GLN A 105 -0.21 59.57 19.14
N GLU A 106 -1.29 59.95 19.85
CA GLU A 106 -2.67 59.89 19.38
C GLU A 106 -2.85 60.75 18.12
N GLN A 107 -3.49 60.19 17.09
CA GLN A 107 -4.46 60.92 16.28
C GLN A 107 -5.41 59.98 15.54
N ASN A 108 -6.69 60.12 15.88
CA ASN A 108 -7.84 59.60 15.15
C ASN A 108 -7.79 60.03 13.68
N VAL A 109 -7.73 59.08 12.73
CA VAL A 109 -8.28 59.26 11.38
C VAL A 109 -8.87 57.94 10.87
N ASP A 110 -10.08 58.09 10.35
CA ASP A 110 -10.95 57.13 9.68
C ASP A 110 -10.29 56.10 8.74
N VAL A 111 -10.71 54.85 8.96
CA VAL A 111 -11.29 53.92 7.97
C VAL A 111 -11.32 54.42 6.51
N HIS A 112 -10.38 53.98 5.66
CA HIS A 112 -10.67 53.22 4.43
C HIS A 112 -9.43 52.89 3.58
N SER A 113 -9.45 51.66 3.04
CA SER A 113 -8.64 51.12 1.93
C SER A 113 -7.38 50.32 2.26
N THR A 114 -7.53 49.27 3.06
CA THR A 114 -6.73 48.06 2.83
C THR A 114 -7.23 47.45 1.51
N LYS A 115 -6.51 47.70 0.42
CA LYS A 115 -6.63 46.90 -0.80
C LYS A 115 -6.34 45.45 -0.39
N GLN A 116 -7.40 44.65 -0.25
CA GLN A 116 -7.31 43.19 -0.33
C GLN A 116 -6.71 42.86 -1.70
N ILE A 117 -5.39 42.65 -1.72
CA ILE A 117 -4.78 41.90 -2.79
C ILE A 117 -5.27 40.48 -2.56
N ASP A 118 -6.20 40.09 -3.41
CA ASP A 118 -6.85 38.79 -3.47
C ASP A 118 -5.76 37.69 -3.55
N GLU A 119 -5.35 37.15 -2.40
CA GLU A 119 -4.42 36.01 -2.28
C GLU A 119 -5.12 34.66 -2.52
N GLN A 120 -6.45 34.67 -2.56
CA GLN A 120 -7.30 33.49 -2.71
C GLN A 120 -7.19 32.80 -4.09
N PRO A 121 -7.09 33.51 -5.22
CA PRO A 121 -6.98 32.89 -6.54
C PRO A 121 -5.64 32.18 -6.73
N ARG A 122 -4.55 32.67 -6.12
CA ARG A 122 -3.22 32.04 -6.23
C ARG A 122 -3.10 30.77 -5.39
N LYS A 123 -3.62 30.76 -4.16
CA LYS A 123 -3.69 29.53 -3.33
C LYS A 123 -4.54 28.46 -3.99
N GLU A 124 -5.69 28.80 -4.57
CA GLU A 124 -6.55 27.84 -5.26
C GLU A 124 -5.92 27.30 -6.55
N MET A 125 -5.27 28.14 -7.36
CA MET A 125 -4.58 27.67 -8.58
C MET A 125 -3.37 26.78 -8.28
N LEU A 126 -2.59 27.09 -7.23
CA LEU A 126 -1.48 26.25 -6.78
C LEU A 126 -1.99 24.92 -6.22
N CYS A 127 -3.01 24.93 -5.36
CA CYS A 127 -3.64 23.70 -4.84
C CYS A 127 -4.26 22.84 -5.95
N GLN A 128 -4.90 23.44 -6.96
CA GLN A 128 -5.49 22.70 -8.08
C GLN A 128 -4.42 22.09 -8.99
N ASN A 129 -3.32 22.82 -9.26
CA ASN A 129 -2.23 22.29 -10.07
C ASN A 129 -1.42 21.21 -9.33
N VAL A 130 -1.22 21.35 -8.02
CA VAL A 130 -0.61 20.32 -7.15
C VAL A 130 -1.48 19.06 -7.16
N ARG A 131 -2.78 19.18 -6.91
CA ARG A 131 -3.74 18.05 -6.98
C ARG A 131 -3.71 17.38 -8.36
N LYS A 132 -3.70 18.16 -9.45
CA LYS A 132 -3.71 17.62 -10.81
C LYS A 132 -2.40 16.89 -11.15
N ILE A 133 -1.24 17.39 -10.71
CA ILE A 133 0.06 16.73 -10.88
C ILE A 133 0.12 15.44 -10.04
N GLU A 134 -0.31 15.49 -8.77
CA GLU A 134 -0.39 14.34 -7.86
C GLU A 134 -1.23 13.20 -8.46
N ILE A 135 -2.44 13.51 -8.95
CA ILE A 135 -3.36 12.53 -9.58
C ILE A 135 -2.71 11.83 -10.79
N VAL A 136 -2.02 12.58 -11.65
CA VAL A 136 -1.37 12.01 -12.86
C VAL A 136 -0.19 11.12 -12.47
N THR A 137 0.61 11.51 -11.49
CA THR A 137 1.73 10.68 -11.02
C THR A 137 1.28 9.44 -10.27
N ARG A 138 0.21 9.50 -9.47
CA ARG A 138 -0.35 8.35 -8.76
C ARG A 138 -0.84 7.27 -9.72
N LYS A 139 -1.51 7.65 -10.82
CA LYS A 139 -1.95 6.71 -11.87
C LYS A 139 -0.77 5.95 -12.51
N ASN A 140 0.34 6.64 -12.77
CA ASN A 140 1.53 6.01 -13.35
C ASN A 140 2.20 5.01 -12.39
N ILE A 141 2.34 5.37 -11.11
CA ILE A 141 2.89 4.48 -10.08
C ILE A 141 1.98 3.27 -9.85
N SER A 142 0.65 3.49 -9.80
CA SER A 142 -0.35 2.42 -9.66
C SER A 142 -0.24 1.40 -10.81
N ALA A 143 -0.15 1.87 -12.05
CA ALA A 143 -0.01 1.03 -13.24
C ALA A 143 1.30 0.21 -13.24
N VAL A 144 2.42 0.80 -12.81
CA VAL A 144 3.69 0.07 -12.67
C VAL A 144 3.57 -1.03 -11.62
N SER A 145 3.05 -0.70 -10.45
CA SER A 145 2.87 -1.67 -9.37
C SER A 145 1.99 -2.85 -9.81
N VAL A 146 0.90 -2.61 -10.56
CA VAL A 146 0.09 -3.70 -11.14
C VAL A 146 0.90 -4.54 -12.14
N LYS A 147 1.68 -3.92 -13.03
CA LYS A 147 2.56 -4.65 -13.96
C LYS A 147 3.58 -5.53 -13.24
N LEU A 148 4.23 -5.02 -12.20
CA LEU A 148 5.18 -5.79 -11.40
C LEU A 148 4.50 -6.96 -10.67
N LYS A 149 3.31 -6.72 -10.09
CA LYS A 149 2.50 -7.76 -9.44
C LYS A 149 2.10 -8.86 -10.42
N ARG A 150 1.71 -8.50 -11.65
CA ARG A 150 1.40 -9.45 -12.73
C ARG A 150 2.60 -10.34 -13.06
N LEU A 151 3.82 -9.82 -13.05
CA LEU A 151 5.02 -10.65 -13.24
C LEU A 151 5.14 -11.73 -12.15
N SER A 152 4.93 -11.37 -10.87
CA SER A 152 4.93 -12.34 -9.77
C SER A 152 3.83 -13.40 -9.96
N HIS A 153 2.60 -12.96 -10.23
CA HIS A 153 1.43 -13.86 -10.34
C HIS A 153 1.44 -14.70 -11.62
N ASN A 154 2.28 -14.37 -12.60
CA ASN A 154 2.54 -15.19 -13.79
C ASN A 154 3.83 -16.02 -13.71
N ALA A 155 4.45 -16.10 -12.52
CA ALA A 155 5.70 -16.79 -12.24
C ALA A 155 6.90 -16.30 -13.08
N GLN A 156 6.90 -15.03 -13.47
CA GLN A 156 7.99 -14.37 -14.20
C GLN A 156 8.98 -13.71 -13.22
N PHE A 157 9.43 -14.48 -12.22
CA PHE A 157 10.19 -13.97 -11.08
C PHE A 157 11.54 -13.35 -11.46
N ASP A 158 12.26 -13.95 -12.41
CA ASP A 158 13.54 -13.40 -12.87
C ASP A 158 13.35 -12.07 -13.61
N THR A 159 12.26 -11.95 -14.37
CA THR A 159 11.90 -10.69 -15.03
C THR A 159 11.59 -9.62 -13.99
N LEU A 160 10.80 -9.96 -12.96
CA LEU A 160 10.50 -9.05 -11.85
C LEU A 160 11.77 -8.57 -11.15
N LYS A 161 12.66 -9.50 -10.75
CA LYS A 161 13.95 -9.19 -10.11
C LYS A 161 14.80 -8.28 -11.00
N ASN A 162 14.91 -8.60 -12.28
CA ASN A 162 15.67 -7.79 -13.24
C ASN A 162 15.12 -6.36 -13.40
N VAL A 163 13.80 -6.21 -13.45
CA VAL A 163 13.14 -4.89 -13.52
C VAL A 163 13.38 -4.11 -12.22
N ALA A 164 13.19 -4.75 -11.06
CA ALA A 164 13.45 -4.12 -9.75
C ALA A 164 14.92 -3.68 -9.60
N SER A 165 15.89 -4.51 -10.01
CA SER A 165 17.31 -4.14 -9.99
C SER A 165 17.65 -3.00 -10.94
N LYS A 166 16.95 -2.87 -12.09
CA LYS A 166 17.09 -1.71 -12.98
C LYS A 166 16.55 -0.43 -12.33
N ILE A 167 15.38 -0.51 -11.67
CA ILE A 167 14.78 0.60 -10.93
C ILE A 167 15.71 1.04 -9.80
N LYS A 168 16.19 0.10 -8.97
CA LYS A 168 17.16 0.35 -7.89
C LYS A 168 18.40 1.09 -8.39
N ARG A 169 19.04 0.57 -9.45
CA ARG A 169 20.22 1.21 -10.07
C ARG A 169 19.92 2.62 -10.58
N ALA A 170 18.76 2.83 -11.21
CA ALA A 170 18.34 4.14 -11.70
C ALA A 170 18.13 5.14 -10.56
N TYR A 171 17.49 4.70 -9.46
CA TYR A 171 17.31 5.52 -8.25
C TYR A 171 18.65 5.96 -7.67
N TYR A 172 19.54 5.02 -7.30
CA TYR A 172 20.83 5.37 -6.69
C TYR A 172 21.72 6.21 -7.62
N LYS A 173 21.74 5.92 -8.94
CA LYS A 173 22.48 6.75 -9.90
C LYS A 173 21.95 8.18 -9.96
N THR A 174 20.64 8.38 -9.81
CA THR A 174 20.02 9.72 -9.85
C THR A 174 20.14 10.44 -8.51
N ARG A 175 20.07 9.70 -7.40
CA ARG A 175 20.27 10.22 -6.04
C ARG A 175 21.64 10.88 -5.89
N MET A 176 22.69 10.23 -6.40
CA MET A 176 24.07 10.73 -6.36
C MET A 176 24.32 11.99 -7.21
N LYS A 177 23.39 12.40 -8.10
CA LYS A 177 23.54 13.62 -8.89
C LYS A 177 23.09 14.84 -8.07
N GLN A 178 24.04 15.74 -7.79
CA GLN A 178 23.76 16.99 -7.06
C GLN A 178 22.73 17.88 -7.79
N ASN A 179 22.77 17.96 -9.12
CA ASN A 179 21.90 18.84 -9.93
C ASN A 179 20.68 18.13 -10.56
N GLY A 180 20.26 16.99 -10.03
CA GLY A 180 19.09 16.27 -10.55
C GLY A 180 17.77 16.95 -10.16
N LYS A 181 16.80 17.04 -11.09
CA LYS A 181 15.43 17.52 -10.80
C LYS A 181 14.82 16.70 -9.66
N ILE A 182 14.40 17.36 -8.57
CA ILE A 182 13.81 16.74 -7.37
C ILE A 182 12.64 15.82 -7.76
N THR A 183 11.75 16.28 -8.63
CA THR A 183 10.61 15.49 -9.13
C THR A 183 10.98 14.16 -9.77
N SER A 184 12.15 14.08 -10.41
CA SER A 184 12.67 12.84 -11.01
C SER A 184 13.28 11.91 -9.96
N LYS A 185 13.96 12.47 -8.94
CA LYS A 185 14.47 11.71 -7.79
C LYS A 185 13.32 11.05 -7.02
N MET A 186 12.29 11.82 -6.72
CA MET A 186 11.11 11.35 -6.00
C MET A 186 10.35 10.27 -6.77
N PHE A 187 10.13 10.48 -8.08
CA PHE A 187 9.49 9.48 -8.92
C PHE A 187 10.26 8.14 -8.90
N LEU A 188 11.59 8.18 -8.95
CA LEU A 188 12.40 6.97 -8.87
C LEU A 188 12.38 6.33 -7.47
N ALA A 189 12.25 7.13 -6.40
CA ALA A 189 12.02 6.63 -5.05
C ALA A 189 10.68 5.89 -4.95
N ASP A 190 9.59 6.47 -5.48
CA ASP A 190 8.27 5.83 -5.52
C ASP A 190 8.32 4.49 -6.27
N MET A 191 8.95 4.48 -7.45
CA MET A 191 9.13 3.29 -8.27
C MET A 191 9.94 2.22 -7.54
N HIS A 192 10.99 2.62 -6.82
CA HIS A 192 11.81 1.71 -6.06
C HIS A 192 11.05 1.14 -4.87
N PHE A 193 10.34 1.97 -4.11
CA PHE A 193 9.47 1.55 -3.01
C PHE A 193 8.45 0.50 -3.47
N VAL A 194 7.74 0.77 -4.57
CA VAL A 194 6.78 -0.17 -5.18
C VAL A 194 7.44 -1.49 -5.61
N SER A 195 8.67 -1.42 -6.14
CA SER A 195 9.39 -2.64 -6.54
C SER A 195 9.76 -3.51 -5.34
N LEU A 196 10.15 -2.90 -4.22
CA LEU A 196 10.44 -3.61 -2.96
C LEU A 196 9.17 -4.22 -2.37
N GLU A 197 8.07 -3.46 -2.35
CA GLU A 197 6.75 -3.95 -1.93
C GLU A 197 6.33 -5.20 -2.71
N THR A 198 6.55 -5.20 -4.04
CA THR A 198 6.22 -6.34 -4.90
C THR A 198 7.14 -7.53 -4.66
N LEU A 199 8.44 -7.30 -4.50
CA LEU A 199 9.41 -8.36 -4.18
C LEU A 199 9.14 -9.00 -2.83
N PHE A 200 8.75 -8.20 -1.83
CA PHE A 200 8.29 -8.69 -0.53
C PHE A 200 7.07 -9.59 -0.69
N GLY A 201 6.06 -9.14 -1.45
CA GLY A 201 4.86 -9.93 -1.74
C GLY A 201 5.18 -11.27 -2.42
N MET A 202 6.04 -11.25 -3.43
CA MET A 202 6.53 -12.45 -4.11
C MET A 202 7.22 -13.43 -3.14
N ARG A 203 8.10 -12.92 -2.27
CA ARG A 203 8.81 -13.74 -1.27
C ARG A 203 7.84 -14.43 -0.31
N ARG A 204 6.82 -13.70 0.18
CA ARG A 204 5.75 -14.27 1.02
C ARG A 204 5.00 -15.41 0.33
N GLU A 205 4.77 -15.29 -0.98
CA GLU A 205 4.10 -16.32 -1.77
C GLU A 205 4.97 -17.58 -1.93
N GLN A 206 6.29 -17.43 -2.04
CA GLN A 206 7.22 -18.52 -2.37
C GLN A 206 7.82 -19.27 -1.16
N TYR A 207 8.18 -18.56 -0.09
CA TYR A 207 9.05 -19.12 0.96
C TYR A 207 8.34 -19.24 2.31
N LYS A 208 8.72 -20.25 3.10
CA LYS A 208 8.30 -20.42 4.50
C LYS A 208 9.14 -19.59 5.47
N ASN A 209 10.43 -19.38 5.18
CA ASN A 209 11.35 -18.65 6.05
C ASN A 209 11.50 -17.20 5.57
N PHE A 210 11.32 -16.27 6.52
CA PHE A 210 11.19 -14.83 6.26
C PHE A 210 12.45 -14.02 6.62
N GLU A 211 13.60 -14.69 6.83
CA GLU A 211 14.85 -14.07 7.31
C GLU A 211 15.32 -12.91 6.42
N ASP A 212 15.15 -13.01 5.09
CA ASP A 212 15.56 -11.96 4.13
C ASP A 212 14.53 -10.81 3.97
N ALA A 213 13.40 -10.84 4.68
CA ALA A 213 12.37 -9.81 4.50
C ALA A 213 12.72 -8.49 5.21
N HIS A 214 13.59 -8.57 6.22
CA HIS A 214 14.05 -7.41 6.98
C HIS A 214 14.74 -6.39 6.06
N ASP A 215 15.57 -6.85 5.12
CA ASP A 215 16.28 -5.99 4.16
C ASP A 215 15.32 -5.17 3.30
N TYR A 216 14.25 -5.79 2.79
CA TYR A 216 13.25 -5.08 1.97
C TYR A 216 12.49 -4.04 2.80
N LEU A 217 12.07 -4.40 4.02
CA LEU A 217 11.33 -3.49 4.90
C LEU A 217 12.20 -2.32 5.36
N GLN A 218 13.46 -2.57 5.70
CA GLN A 218 14.41 -1.54 6.06
C GLN A 218 14.67 -0.59 4.87
N GLU A 219 14.89 -1.13 3.67
CA GLU A 219 15.07 -0.31 2.46
C GLU A 219 13.80 0.48 2.13
N MET A 220 12.60 -0.10 2.29
CA MET A 220 11.33 0.61 2.14
C MET A 220 11.22 1.79 3.13
N ASN A 221 11.50 1.55 4.42
CA ASN A 221 11.45 2.58 5.45
C ASN A 221 12.41 3.75 5.14
N ASN A 222 13.61 3.43 4.67
CA ASN A 222 14.61 4.43 4.29
C ASN A 222 14.19 5.25 3.04
N LEU A 223 13.33 4.71 2.19
CA LEU A 223 12.86 5.40 0.99
C LEU A 223 11.71 6.37 1.27
N ILE A 224 10.89 6.12 2.29
CA ILE A 224 9.69 6.92 2.62
C ILE A 224 9.93 8.44 2.54
N PRO A 225 10.98 9.01 3.16
CA PRO A 225 11.19 10.45 3.14
C PRO A 225 11.48 11.04 1.75
N PHE A 226 11.90 10.20 0.81
CA PHE A 226 12.29 10.59 -0.54
C PHE A 226 11.18 10.37 -1.58
N THR A 227 10.06 9.77 -1.17
CA THR A 227 8.88 9.54 -2.01
C THR A 227 8.05 10.82 -2.20
N LYS A 228 7.15 10.79 -3.19
CA LYS A 228 6.14 11.85 -3.40
C LYS A 228 5.13 11.93 -2.29
N ASP A 229 4.71 10.77 -1.79
CA ASP A 229 3.74 10.69 -0.72
C ASP A 229 4.28 9.81 0.42
N PRO A 230 5.06 10.41 1.33
CA PRO A 230 5.57 9.70 2.49
C PRO A 230 4.46 9.10 3.37
N THR A 231 3.26 9.69 3.37
CA THR A 231 2.15 9.19 4.19
C THR A 231 1.58 7.89 3.63
N ILE A 232 1.34 7.83 2.31
CA ILE A 232 0.95 6.58 1.62
C ILE A 232 2.05 5.52 1.78
N CYS A 233 3.31 5.89 1.57
CA CYS A 233 4.41 4.93 1.70
C CYS A 233 4.57 4.43 3.14
N SER A 234 4.40 5.27 4.16
CA SER A 234 4.36 4.83 5.56
C SER A 234 3.22 3.86 5.83
N MET A 235 2.00 4.16 5.35
CA MET A 235 0.85 3.27 5.50
C MET A 235 1.12 1.88 4.87
N VAL A 236 1.62 1.86 3.63
CA VAL A 236 1.96 0.62 2.94
C VAL A 236 3.07 -0.13 3.68
N TYR A 237 4.12 0.57 4.13
CA TYR A 237 5.19 -0.02 4.94
C TYR A 237 4.64 -0.68 6.21
N LEU A 238 3.80 0.02 6.99
CA LEU A 238 3.20 -0.52 8.21
C LEU A 238 2.36 -1.76 7.92
N SER A 239 1.58 -1.75 6.84
CA SER A 239 0.80 -2.93 6.43
C SER A 239 1.68 -4.14 6.09
N ARG A 240 2.84 -3.91 5.46
CA ARG A 240 3.81 -4.97 5.14
C ARG A 240 4.58 -5.44 6.36
N LEU A 241 4.94 -4.53 7.27
CA LEU A 241 5.53 -4.87 8.55
C LEU A 241 4.59 -5.76 9.37
N GLY A 242 3.31 -5.41 9.46
CA GLY A 242 2.31 -6.26 10.12
C GLY A 242 2.23 -7.67 9.51
N SER A 243 2.26 -7.75 8.17
CA SER A 243 2.33 -9.05 7.49
C SER A 243 3.63 -9.81 7.77
N ALA A 244 4.76 -9.13 7.99
CA ALA A 244 6.04 -9.77 8.29
C ALA A 244 6.05 -10.34 9.71
N VAL A 245 5.58 -9.55 10.68
CA VAL A 245 5.49 -9.93 12.10
C VAL A 245 4.64 -11.19 12.26
N ALA A 246 3.46 -11.22 11.61
CA ALA A 246 2.59 -12.40 11.64
C ALA A 246 3.26 -13.68 11.10
N MET A 247 4.20 -13.54 10.17
CA MET A 247 4.89 -14.68 9.53
C MET A 247 6.09 -15.21 10.31
N GLU A 248 6.71 -14.40 11.16
CA GLU A 248 8.02 -14.73 11.77
C GLU A 248 7.94 -15.88 12.76
N THR A 249 6.87 -15.96 13.56
CA THR A 249 6.77 -16.95 14.66
C THR A 249 5.60 -17.93 14.53
N GLN A 250 4.75 -17.76 13.49
CA GLN A 250 3.58 -18.61 13.19
C GLN A 250 2.73 -18.97 14.43
N ASN A 251 2.64 -18.07 15.40
CA ASN A 251 1.79 -18.24 16.58
C ASN A 251 0.68 -17.20 16.60
N ALA A 252 -0.37 -17.46 17.38
CA ALA A 252 -1.56 -16.60 17.42
C ALA A 252 -1.23 -15.16 17.87
N GLN A 253 -0.26 -14.99 18.79
CA GLN A 253 0.16 -13.69 19.28
C GLN A 253 0.77 -12.84 18.16
N ALA A 254 1.61 -13.42 17.31
CA ALA A 254 2.24 -12.69 16.21
C ALA A 254 1.24 -12.23 15.16
N VAL A 255 0.16 -12.99 14.94
CA VAL A 255 -0.94 -12.53 14.07
C VAL A 255 -1.65 -11.33 14.68
N ASP A 256 -1.88 -11.33 16.00
CA ASP A 256 -2.46 -10.19 16.71
C ASP A 256 -1.53 -8.97 16.71
N ASP A 257 -0.23 -9.18 16.90
CA ASP A 257 0.78 -8.13 16.78
C ASP A 257 0.80 -7.57 15.35
N GLY A 258 0.72 -8.43 14.33
CA GLY A 258 0.60 -8.02 12.93
C GLY A 258 -0.66 -7.21 12.62
N LEU A 259 -1.79 -7.57 13.23
CA LEU A 259 -3.04 -6.81 13.12
C LEU A 259 -2.95 -5.43 13.80
N SER A 260 -2.16 -5.29 14.86
CA SER A 260 -1.93 -3.97 15.49
C SER A 260 -1.24 -2.99 14.53
N TYR A 261 -0.25 -3.45 13.76
CA TYR A 261 0.39 -2.64 12.71
C TYR A 261 -0.58 -2.25 11.59
N LEU A 262 -1.52 -3.12 11.23
CA LEU A 262 -2.56 -2.78 10.27
C LEU A 262 -3.56 -1.76 10.83
N GLN A 263 -3.81 -1.77 12.14
CA GLN A 263 -4.61 -0.73 12.77
C GLN A 263 -3.94 0.65 12.62
N PHE A 264 -2.64 0.75 12.91
CA PHE A 264 -1.88 1.97 12.65
C PHE A 264 -1.88 2.36 11.16
N ALA A 265 -1.78 1.40 10.24
CA ALA A 265 -1.89 1.67 8.82
C ALA A 265 -3.28 2.22 8.44
N LYS A 266 -4.36 1.70 9.02
CA LYS A 266 -5.73 2.20 8.78
C LYS A 266 -5.94 3.61 9.34
N GLU A 267 -5.36 3.94 10.49
CA GLU A 267 -5.37 5.31 11.02
C GLU A 267 -4.72 6.29 10.02
N HIS A 268 -3.62 5.88 9.36
CA HIS A 268 -3.04 6.68 8.27
C HIS A 268 -3.97 6.76 7.05
N ALA A 269 -4.71 5.68 6.76
CA ALA A 269 -5.65 5.61 5.64
C ALA A 269 -6.86 6.55 5.80
N GLU A 270 -7.26 6.91 7.01
CA GLU A 270 -8.37 7.85 7.27
C GLU A 270 -8.13 9.23 6.67
N HIS A 271 -6.86 9.61 6.50
CA HIS A 271 -6.46 10.88 5.90
C HIS A 271 -6.11 10.77 4.41
N ILE A 272 -6.25 9.59 3.80
CA ILE A 272 -5.92 9.32 2.40
C ILE A 272 -7.21 9.01 1.64
N SER A 273 -7.37 9.59 0.45
CA SER A 273 -8.53 9.26 -0.40
C SER A 273 -8.54 7.76 -0.74
N PRO A 274 -9.71 7.09 -0.66
CA PRO A 274 -9.87 5.71 -1.05
C PRO A 274 -9.29 5.44 -2.43
N GLY A 275 -8.54 4.35 -2.53
CA GLY A 275 -7.85 3.94 -3.74
C GLY A 275 -7.12 2.62 -3.51
N LYS A 276 -6.33 2.23 -4.50
CA LYS A 276 -5.54 0.99 -4.47
C LYS A 276 -4.73 0.82 -3.19
N ASP A 277 -3.97 1.83 -2.77
CA ASP A 277 -3.05 1.70 -1.64
C ASP A 277 -3.82 1.39 -0.35
N THR A 278 -4.92 2.12 -0.11
CA THR A 278 -5.80 1.89 1.06
C THR A 278 -6.52 0.54 0.97
N GLY A 279 -7.04 0.15 -0.21
CA GLY A 279 -7.68 -1.16 -0.38
C GLY A 279 -6.70 -2.34 -0.24
N MET A 280 -5.42 -2.13 -0.55
CA MET A 280 -4.37 -3.12 -0.29
C MET A 280 -4.11 -3.34 1.21
N VAL A 281 -4.35 -2.34 2.07
CA VAL A 281 -4.31 -2.53 3.54
C VAL A 281 -5.37 -3.52 3.97
N TYR A 282 -6.62 -3.36 3.52
CA TYR A 282 -7.71 -4.29 3.79
C TYR A 282 -7.48 -5.68 3.18
N TYR A 283 -6.83 -5.76 2.02
CA TYR A 283 -6.41 -7.04 1.45
C TYR A 283 -5.39 -7.77 2.35
N ILE A 284 -4.44 -7.05 2.95
CA ILE A 284 -3.47 -7.64 3.88
C ILE A 284 -4.17 -8.04 5.19
N GLU A 285 -5.06 -7.19 5.72
CA GLU A 285 -5.89 -7.52 6.89
C GLU A 285 -6.71 -8.78 6.66
N THR A 286 -7.38 -8.89 5.51
CA THR A 286 -8.11 -10.09 5.08
C THR A 286 -7.24 -11.34 5.21
N ASN A 287 -5.99 -11.28 4.75
CA ASN A 287 -5.07 -12.42 4.84
C ASN A 287 -4.72 -12.80 6.29
N LEU A 288 -4.46 -11.83 7.16
CA LEU A 288 -4.17 -12.13 8.57
C LEU A 288 -5.40 -12.65 9.31
N LEU A 289 -6.59 -12.14 8.98
CA LEU A 289 -7.85 -12.67 9.50
C LEU A 289 -8.09 -14.12 9.05
N PHE A 290 -7.72 -14.47 7.81
CA PHE A 290 -7.72 -15.88 7.37
C PHE A 290 -6.78 -16.74 8.21
N GLU A 291 -5.58 -16.27 8.55
CA GLU A 291 -4.65 -17.02 9.41
C GLU A 291 -5.26 -17.26 10.81
N LYS A 292 -5.99 -16.28 11.37
CA LYS A 292 -6.78 -16.50 12.61
C LYS A 292 -7.91 -17.48 12.42
N TYR A 293 -8.65 -17.36 11.31
CA TYR A 293 -9.81 -18.19 11.01
C TYR A 293 -9.42 -19.66 10.80
N GLU A 294 -8.26 -19.93 10.21
CA GLU A 294 -7.69 -21.27 10.06
C GLU A 294 -7.39 -21.93 11.41
N THR A 295 -7.03 -21.14 12.42
CA THR A 295 -6.68 -21.65 13.76
C THR A 295 -7.89 -21.78 14.67
N ASN A 296 -8.83 -20.83 14.60
CA ASN A 296 -10.04 -20.80 15.43
C ASN A 296 -11.25 -20.34 14.58
N PRO A 297 -11.87 -21.26 13.82
CA PRO A 297 -12.97 -20.92 12.94
C PRO A 297 -14.22 -20.54 13.75
N SER A 298 -14.80 -19.38 13.45
CA SER A 298 -16.07 -18.94 14.01
C SER A 298 -16.90 -18.15 12.98
N SER A 299 -18.23 -18.16 13.15
CA SER A 299 -19.12 -17.36 12.29
C SER A 299 -18.83 -15.86 12.41
N GLU A 300 -18.42 -15.39 13.59
CA GLU A 300 -17.99 -14.00 13.79
C GLU A 300 -16.76 -13.66 12.95
N MET A 301 -15.74 -14.52 12.94
CA MET A 301 -14.53 -14.31 12.15
C MET A 301 -14.81 -14.33 10.64
N LYS A 302 -15.67 -15.25 10.19
CA LYS A 302 -16.15 -15.29 8.81
C LYS A 302 -16.84 -13.98 8.40
N THR A 303 -17.79 -13.48 9.19
CA THR A 303 -18.45 -12.19 8.95
C THR A 303 -17.45 -11.04 8.92
N LYS A 304 -16.47 -11.04 9.85
CA LYS A 304 -15.41 -10.03 9.87
C LYS A 304 -14.59 -10.04 8.58
N ILE A 305 -14.17 -11.22 8.11
CA ILE A 305 -13.44 -11.38 6.84
C ILE A 305 -14.27 -10.85 5.67
N LEU A 306 -15.53 -11.26 5.55
CA LEU A 306 -16.41 -10.82 4.46
C LEU A 306 -16.60 -9.30 4.45
N ASN A 307 -16.85 -8.69 5.61
CA ASN A 307 -16.95 -7.23 5.75
C ASN A 307 -15.65 -6.52 5.36
N THR A 308 -14.49 -7.02 5.81
CA THR A 308 -13.19 -6.47 5.43
C THR A 308 -12.95 -6.54 3.91
N ILE A 309 -13.39 -7.63 3.27
CA ILE A 309 -13.30 -7.79 1.81
C ILE A 309 -14.19 -6.75 1.10
N GLU A 310 -15.43 -6.55 1.55
CA GLU A 310 -16.36 -5.57 0.95
C GLU A 310 -15.82 -4.14 1.07
N ILE A 311 -15.29 -3.77 2.24
CA ILE A 311 -14.62 -2.48 2.44
C ILE A 311 -13.42 -2.37 1.50
N GLY A 312 -12.56 -3.40 1.43
CA GLY A 312 -11.42 -3.38 0.51
C GLY A 312 -11.82 -3.17 -0.96
N MET A 313 -12.93 -3.79 -1.40
CA MET A 313 -13.45 -3.61 -2.77
C MET A 313 -14.00 -2.21 -3.02
N SER A 314 -14.65 -1.58 -2.04
CA SER A 314 -15.20 -0.22 -2.19
C SER A 314 -14.09 0.83 -2.36
N HIS A 315 -12.93 0.60 -1.75
CA HIS A 315 -11.76 1.47 -1.91
C HIS A 315 -11.20 1.47 -3.33
N PHE A 316 -11.52 0.49 -4.18
CA PHE A 316 -11.06 0.46 -5.57
C PHE A 316 -12.00 1.19 -6.56
N ALA A 317 -13.07 1.83 -6.07
CA ALA A 317 -14.08 2.45 -6.93
C ALA A 317 -13.51 3.50 -7.90
N GLU A 318 -12.52 4.28 -7.44
CA GLU A 318 -11.91 5.40 -8.17
C GLU A 318 -10.68 5.01 -9.02
N GLU A 319 -10.27 3.74 -9.00
CA GLU A 319 -9.16 3.26 -9.82
C GLU A 319 -9.55 3.13 -11.30
N SER A 320 -8.56 3.17 -12.19
CA SER A 320 -8.80 2.84 -13.61
C SER A 320 -9.38 1.43 -13.73
N GLU A 321 -10.30 1.22 -14.68
CA GLU A 321 -11.03 -0.05 -14.80
C GLU A 321 -10.13 -1.29 -14.83
N ASP A 322 -9.00 -1.27 -15.53
CA ASP A 322 -8.06 -2.40 -15.53
C ASP A 322 -7.49 -2.73 -14.14
N VAL A 323 -7.11 -1.70 -13.37
CA VAL A 323 -6.57 -1.84 -12.01
C VAL A 323 -7.66 -2.29 -11.05
N LYS A 324 -8.83 -1.65 -11.12
CA LYS A 324 -10.02 -1.99 -10.33
C LYS A 324 -10.41 -3.45 -10.54
N ARG A 325 -10.44 -3.92 -11.78
CA ARG A 325 -10.76 -5.30 -12.13
C ARG A 325 -9.76 -6.28 -11.55
N ASP A 326 -8.46 -6.01 -11.69
CA ASP A 326 -7.41 -6.85 -11.11
C ASP A 326 -7.49 -6.96 -9.60
N LEU A 327 -7.77 -5.85 -8.91
CA LEU A 327 -7.85 -5.84 -7.45
C LEU A 327 -9.15 -6.51 -6.96
N LYS A 328 -10.28 -6.28 -7.63
CA LYS A 328 -11.56 -6.94 -7.34
C LYS A 328 -11.46 -8.46 -7.49
N ARG A 329 -10.87 -8.97 -8.58
CA ARG A 329 -10.66 -10.42 -8.79
C ARG A 329 -10.01 -11.10 -7.59
N GLN A 330 -8.99 -10.46 -6.99
CA GLN A 330 -8.29 -11.01 -5.83
C GLN A 330 -9.19 -11.13 -4.60
N LEU A 331 -9.91 -10.05 -4.29
CA LEU A 331 -10.80 -10.01 -3.13
C LEU A 331 -12.02 -10.93 -3.32
N MET A 332 -12.55 -11.06 -4.53
CA MET A 332 -13.64 -11.98 -4.83
C MET A 332 -13.22 -13.45 -4.71
N ILE A 333 -12.02 -13.83 -5.16
CA ILE A 333 -11.50 -15.19 -4.91
C ILE A 333 -11.42 -15.45 -3.41
N LYS A 334 -10.94 -14.50 -2.60
CA LYS A 334 -10.90 -14.61 -1.14
C LYS A 334 -12.30 -14.66 -0.51
N MET A 335 -13.27 -13.97 -1.08
CA MET A 335 -14.67 -14.05 -0.65
C MET A 335 -15.21 -15.47 -0.84
N ALA A 336 -14.97 -16.07 -2.02
CA ALA A 336 -15.34 -17.45 -2.28
C ALA A 336 -14.61 -18.45 -1.36
N TYR A 337 -13.34 -18.19 -1.01
CA TYR A 337 -12.62 -19.00 -0.02
C TYR A 337 -13.34 -18.99 1.33
N CYS A 338 -13.78 -17.81 1.78
CA CYS A 338 -14.45 -17.65 3.05
C CYS A 338 -15.78 -18.44 3.11
N TYR A 339 -16.60 -18.33 2.05
CA TYR A 339 -17.85 -19.09 1.95
C TYR A 339 -17.62 -20.61 1.88
N LEU A 340 -16.58 -21.06 1.19
CA LEU A 340 -16.28 -22.49 1.01
C LEU A 340 -15.40 -23.10 2.10
N GLY A 341 -15.11 -22.37 3.19
CA GLY A 341 -14.28 -22.87 4.29
C GLY A 341 -12.84 -23.21 3.87
N LEU A 342 -12.27 -22.39 3.00
CA LEU A 342 -10.90 -22.51 2.51
C LEU A 342 -9.96 -21.51 3.20
N GLY A 343 -8.77 -21.97 3.57
CA GLY A 343 -7.68 -21.16 4.10
C GLY A 343 -6.99 -20.33 3.02
N ILE A 344 -6.06 -19.48 3.43
CA ILE A 344 -5.39 -18.48 2.61
C ILE A 344 -4.68 -19.08 1.37
N PHE A 345 -4.21 -20.32 1.45
CA PHE A 345 -3.57 -21.06 0.35
C PHE A 345 -4.48 -22.12 -0.27
N GLY A 346 -5.78 -22.13 0.03
CA GLY A 346 -6.76 -23.08 -0.50
C GLY A 346 -6.82 -24.41 0.24
N ASN A 347 -6.12 -24.58 1.36
CA ASN A 347 -6.32 -25.71 2.27
C ASN A 347 -7.75 -25.68 2.81
N ARG A 348 -8.36 -26.84 3.04
CA ARG A 348 -9.64 -26.91 3.75
C ARG A 348 -9.40 -26.58 5.23
N ILE A 349 -10.24 -25.72 5.79
CA ILE A 349 -10.21 -25.43 7.23
C ILE A 349 -11.01 -26.51 7.94
N GLU A 350 -10.41 -27.14 8.95
CA GLU A 350 -11.10 -28.14 9.76
C GLU A 350 -12.20 -27.48 10.59
N ASN A 351 -13.29 -28.21 10.84
CA ASN A 351 -14.39 -27.79 11.70
C ASN A 351 -15.16 -26.53 11.26
N VAL A 352 -15.00 -26.08 10.00
CA VAL A 352 -15.90 -25.08 9.40
C VAL A 352 -17.16 -25.75 8.89
N ALA A 353 -18.31 -25.38 9.46
CA ALA A 353 -19.62 -25.73 8.92
C ALA A 353 -19.94 -24.80 7.74
N ILE A 354 -20.21 -25.38 6.57
CA ILE A 354 -20.61 -24.66 5.36
C ILE A 354 -22.12 -24.81 5.22
N GLU A 355 -22.83 -23.69 5.27
CA GLU A 355 -24.29 -23.66 5.14
C GLU A 355 -24.72 -23.62 3.66
N ASN A 356 -25.97 -23.98 3.37
CA ASN A 356 -26.50 -23.89 2.00
C ASN A 356 -26.47 -22.44 1.47
N SER A 357 -26.69 -21.45 2.35
CA SER A 357 -26.53 -20.03 2.04
C SER A 357 -25.13 -19.71 1.52
N ASP A 358 -24.10 -20.28 2.14
CA ASP A 358 -22.70 -20.08 1.72
C ASP A 358 -22.42 -20.64 0.34
N VAL A 359 -22.96 -21.82 0.03
CA VAL A 359 -22.81 -22.43 -1.28
C VAL A 359 -23.47 -21.56 -2.36
N VAL A 360 -24.63 -20.96 -2.06
CA VAL A 360 -25.30 -20.00 -2.96
C VAL A 360 -24.48 -18.73 -3.14
N HIS A 361 -23.96 -18.15 -2.05
CA HIS A 361 -23.12 -16.95 -2.14
C HIS A 361 -21.80 -17.22 -2.88
N ALA A 362 -21.16 -18.36 -2.63
CA ALA A 362 -19.97 -18.79 -3.36
C ALA A 362 -20.26 -18.92 -4.86
N LYS A 363 -21.40 -19.52 -5.24
CA LYS A 363 -21.83 -19.59 -6.64
C LYS A 363 -21.94 -18.20 -7.27
N ASN A 364 -22.61 -17.26 -6.60
CA ASN A 364 -22.78 -15.90 -7.12
C ASN A 364 -21.43 -15.21 -7.35
N VAL A 365 -20.47 -15.41 -6.44
CA VAL A 365 -19.11 -14.88 -6.58
C VAL A 365 -18.38 -15.55 -7.76
N ILE A 366 -18.50 -16.87 -7.91
CA ILE A 366 -17.92 -17.62 -9.04
C ILE A 366 -18.48 -17.10 -10.36
N ASP A 367 -19.79 -17.02 -10.50
CA ASP A 367 -20.47 -16.59 -11.74
C ASP A 367 -20.02 -15.18 -12.14
N CYS A 368 -19.85 -14.25 -11.18
CA CYS A 368 -19.31 -12.92 -11.46
C CYS A 368 -17.87 -12.94 -12.00
N ILE A 369 -17.03 -13.86 -11.51
CA ILE A 369 -15.63 -14.00 -11.97
C ILE A 369 -15.56 -14.64 -13.36
N GLU A 370 -16.52 -15.52 -13.73
CA GLU A 370 -16.55 -16.22 -15.02
C GLU A 370 -16.98 -15.36 -16.21
N THR A 371 -17.47 -14.15 -15.96
CA THR A 371 -17.72 -13.19 -17.03
C THR A 371 -16.44 -12.95 -17.84
N SER A 372 -16.56 -12.77 -19.16
CA SER A 372 -15.41 -12.48 -20.04
C SER A 372 -14.59 -11.29 -19.52
N GLU A 373 -15.29 -10.25 -19.04
CA GLU A 373 -14.68 -9.07 -18.45
C GLU A 373 -13.73 -9.43 -17.29
N MET A 374 -14.15 -10.31 -16.37
CA MET A 374 -13.38 -10.70 -15.19
C MET A 374 -12.40 -11.85 -15.43
N TRP A 375 -12.63 -12.67 -16.44
CA TRP A 375 -11.76 -13.79 -16.78
C TRP A 375 -10.57 -13.36 -17.65
N ASP A 376 -10.80 -12.45 -18.59
CA ASP A 376 -9.81 -12.08 -19.59
C ASP A 376 -8.63 -11.33 -18.98
N GLY A 377 -7.41 -11.79 -19.30
CA GLY A 377 -6.18 -11.25 -18.75
C GLY A 377 -5.92 -11.59 -17.28
N MET A 378 -6.71 -12.46 -16.65
CA MET A 378 -6.43 -12.95 -15.30
C MET A 378 -5.09 -13.70 -15.25
N GLU A 379 -4.28 -13.40 -14.23
CA GLU A 379 -2.95 -13.99 -14.04
C GLU A 379 -3.04 -15.48 -13.69
N LYS A 380 -2.01 -16.22 -14.08
CA LYS A 380 -1.96 -17.69 -13.96
C LYS A 380 -2.21 -18.18 -12.53
N ARG A 381 -1.62 -17.51 -11.52
CA ARG A 381 -1.84 -17.88 -10.12
C ARG A 381 -3.29 -17.70 -9.72
N ARG A 382 -3.93 -16.61 -10.14
CA ARG A 382 -5.34 -16.35 -9.82
C ARG A 382 -6.27 -17.33 -10.53
N LYS A 383 -5.98 -17.68 -11.79
CA LYS A 383 -6.71 -18.75 -12.51
C LYS A 383 -6.62 -20.09 -11.79
N MET A 384 -5.44 -20.44 -11.28
CA MET A 384 -5.24 -21.64 -10.47
C MET A 384 -6.10 -21.61 -9.19
N LEU A 385 -6.04 -20.52 -8.42
CA LEU A 385 -6.83 -20.36 -7.19
C LEU A 385 -8.34 -20.39 -7.49
N PHE A 386 -8.76 -19.81 -8.61
CA PHE A 386 -10.14 -19.84 -9.08
C PHE A 386 -10.61 -21.25 -9.44
N TYR A 387 -9.80 -22.02 -10.18
CA TYR A 387 -10.12 -23.43 -10.44
C TYR A 387 -10.19 -24.26 -9.16
N HIS A 388 -9.34 -23.96 -8.17
CA HIS A 388 -9.43 -24.58 -6.86
C HIS A 388 -10.76 -24.28 -6.16
N VAL A 389 -11.23 -23.03 -6.22
CA VAL A 389 -12.55 -22.62 -5.72
C VAL A 389 -13.68 -23.36 -6.42
N LYS A 390 -13.65 -23.45 -7.75
CA LYS A 390 -14.65 -24.19 -8.51
C LYS A 390 -14.67 -25.66 -8.12
N ALA A 391 -13.49 -26.27 -7.99
CA ALA A 391 -13.37 -27.65 -7.56
C ALA A 391 -14.05 -27.89 -6.21
N GLU A 392 -13.80 -27.00 -5.25
CA GLU A 392 -14.41 -27.08 -3.92
C GLU A 392 -15.92 -26.84 -3.97
N TYR A 393 -16.40 -25.84 -4.72
CA TYR A 393 -17.82 -25.60 -4.92
C TYR A 393 -18.55 -26.84 -5.47
N TYR A 394 -18.02 -27.45 -6.53
CA TYR A 394 -18.63 -28.66 -7.11
C TYR A 394 -18.61 -29.85 -6.16
N ARG A 395 -17.58 -29.94 -5.29
CA ARG A 395 -17.53 -30.94 -4.23
C ARG A 395 -18.65 -30.75 -3.22
N GLN A 396 -18.93 -29.51 -2.81
CA GLN A 396 -19.99 -29.19 -1.84
C GLN A 396 -21.39 -29.54 -2.37
N ILE A 397 -21.63 -29.38 -3.67
CA ILE A 397 -22.92 -29.77 -4.30
C ILE A 397 -22.96 -31.23 -4.78
N GLY A 398 -21.95 -32.04 -4.45
CA GLY A 398 -21.90 -33.48 -4.77
C GLY A 398 -21.52 -33.82 -6.22
N ASN A 399 -21.12 -32.84 -7.05
CA ASN A 399 -20.66 -33.10 -8.42
C ASN A 399 -19.15 -33.41 -8.43
N MET A 400 -18.82 -34.67 -8.14
CA MET A 400 -17.44 -35.11 -7.98
C MET A 400 -16.63 -35.09 -9.28
N ASP A 401 -17.27 -35.25 -10.43
CA ASP A 401 -16.59 -35.25 -11.73
C ASP A 401 -16.10 -33.86 -12.13
N LEU A 402 -16.97 -32.85 -12.03
CA LEU A 402 -16.57 -31.46 -12.25
C LEU A 402 -15.57 -31.01 -11.19
N SER A 403 -15.78 -31.40 -9.92
CA SER A 403 -14.80 -31.13 -8.85
C SER A 403 -13.40 -31.63 -9.23
N ARG A 404 -13.31 -32.89 -9.68
CA ARG A 404 -12.04 -33.50 -10.09
C ARG A 404 -11.44 -32.83 -11.32
N MET A 405 -12.26 -32.48 -12.31
CA MET A 405 -11.80 -31.77 -13.52
C MET A 405 -11.13 -30.44 -13.16
N TYR A 406 -11.79 -29.59 -12.37
CA TYR A 406 -11.23 -28.29 -11.98
C TYR A 406 -10.03 -28.44 -11.03
N ALA A 407 -10.05 -29.43 -10.12
CA ALA A 407 -8.91 -29.71 -9.25
C ALA A 407 -7.67 -30.11 -10.06
N ARG A 408 -7.83 -30.89 -11.15
CA ARG A 408 -6.74 -31.23 -12.07
C ARG A 408 -6.20 -29.99 -12.79
N GLN A 409 -7.07 -29.07 -13.23
CA GLN A 409 -6.64 -27.82 -13.87
C GLN A 409 -5.84 -26.94 -12.89
N ALA A 410 -6.32 -26.78 -11.65
CA ALA A 410 -5.60 -26.06 -10.61
C ALA A 410 -4.23 -26.71 -10.32
N ASN A 411 -4.20 -28.03 -10.16
CA ASN A 411 -2.99 -28.79 -9.88
C ASN A 411 -1.94 -28.66 -11.01
N ARG A 412 -2.35 -28.80 -12.28
CA ARG A 412 -1.48 -28.61 -13.45
C ARG A 412 -0.84 -27.22 -13.46
N LEU A 413 -1.61 -26.17 -13.16
CA LEU A 413 -1.06 -24.81 -13.08
C LEU A 413 -0.10 -24.67 -11.90
N ALA A 414 -0.44 -25.20 -10.72
CA ALA A 414 0.42 -25.16 -9.54
C ALA A 414 1.75 -25.89 -9.75
N GLU A 415 1.72 -27.05 -10.41
CA GLU A 415 2.91 -27.82 -10.78
C GLU A 415 3.76 -27.07 -11.80
N LYS A 416 3.16 -26.63 -12.92
CA LYS A 416 3.84 -25.92 -14.01
C LYS A 416 4.56 -24.66 -13.55
N TYR A 417 4.04 -23.96 -12.55
CA TYR A 417 4.58 -22.70 -12.04
C TYR A 417 5.23 -22.82 -10.65
N HIS A 418 5.40 -24.04 -10.15
CA HIS A 418 6.07 -24.36 -8.89
C HIS A 418 5.52 -23.61 -7.66
N TRP A 419 4.18 -23.48 -7.56
CA TRP A 419 3.51 -22.95 -6.37
C TRP A 419 3.34 -24.06 -5.33
N THR A 420 4.39 -24.32 -4.54
CA THR A 420 4.49 -25.52 -3.67
C THR A 420 3.34 -25.66 -2.67
N LYS A 421 2.91 -24.58 -2.00
CA LYS A 421 1.81 -24.64 -1.01
C LYS A 421 0.49 -24.99 -1.68
N GLU A 422 0.17 -24.31 -2.78
CA GLU A 422 -1.06 -24.56 -3.54
C GLU A 422 -1.03 -25.90 -4.28
N LEU A 423 0.14 -26.37 -4.71
CA LEU A 423 0.34 -27.72 -5.24
C LEU A 423 0.01 -28.77 -4.18
N GLN A 424 0.51 -28.61 -2.95
CA GLN A 424 0.18 -29.50 -1.84
C GLN A 424 -1.33 -29.53 -1.57
N ASN A 425 -1.98 -28.36 -1.54
CA ASN A 425 -3.41 -28.25 -1.24
C ASN A 425 -4.30 -28.82 -2.36
N THR A 426 -3.98 -28.52 -3.62
CA THR A 426 -4.70 -29.08 -4.79
C THR A 426 -4.51 -30.60 -4.90
N SER A 427 -3.32 -31.11 -4.58
CA SER A 427 -3.03 -32.55 -4.56
C SER A 427 -3.80 -33.27 -3.45
N SER A 428 -3.86 -32.66 -2.25
CA SER A 428 -4.68 -33.15 -1.13
C SER A 428 -6.16 -33.24 -1.51
N LEU A 429 -6.70 -32.20 -2.16
CA LEU A 429 -8.07 -32.20 -2.68
C LEU A 429 -8.28 -33.36 -3.67
N LEU A 430 -7.41 -33.52 -4.67
CA LEU A 430 -7.51 -34.61 -5.65
C LEU A 430 -7.50 -36.00 -5.00
N ASN A 431 -6.63 -36.22 -4.02
CA ASN A 431 -6.56 -37.48 -3.29
C ASN A 431 -7.84 -37.75 -2.50
N GLY A 432 -8.42 -36.70 -1.88
CA GLY A 432 -9.68 -36.77 -1.14
C GLY A 432 -10.90 -37.07 -2.03
N LEU A 433 -10.84 -36.79 -3.34
CA LEU A 433 -11.90 -37.10 -4.30
C LEU A 433 -11.88 -38.57 -4.79
N GLY A 434 -10.91 -39.38 -4.33
CA GLY A 434 -10.79 -40.80 -4.66
C GLY A 434 -10.36 -41.10 -6.10
N SER A 435 -9.76 -42.29 -6.29
CA SER A 435 -9.44 -42.83 -7.61
C SER A 435 -10.60 -43.67 -8.13
N GLN A 436 -11.31 -43.21 -9.15
CA GLN A 436 -11.97 -44.10 -10.10
C GLN A 436 -11.30 -43.94 -11.46
N ALA A 437 -11.36 -45.04 -12.24
CA ALA A 437 -10.57 -45.40 -13.42
C ALA A 437 -9.99 -44.25 -14.25
N LYS A 438 -8.78 -44.50 -14.80
CA LYS A 438 -8.15 -43.69 -15.83
C LYS A 438 -9.22 -43.08 -16.74
N PRO A 439 -9.37 -41.75 -16.80
CA PRO A 439 -10.15 -41.17 -17.88
C PRO A 439 -9.48 -41.66 -19.17
N THR A 440 -10.25 -42.28 -20.05
CA THR A 440 -9.88 -42.42 -21.46
C THR A 440 -9.30 -41.08 -21.88
N GLU A 441 -8.08 -41.06 -22.39
CA GLU A 441 -7.37 -39.85 -22.78
C GLU A 441 -8.26 -39.05 -23.75
N ALA A 442 -9.03 -38.11 -23.21
CA ALA A 442 -9.62 -37.05 -24.01
C ALA A 442 -8.43 -36.24 -24.51
N THR A 443 -8.23 -36.28 -25.82
CA THR A 443 -7.16 -35.57 -26.49
C THR A 443 -7.41 -34.07 -26.38
N GLU A 444 -6.38 -33.23 -26.55
CA GLU A 444 -6.55 -31.77 -26.52
C GLU A 444 -7.64 -31.30 -27.51
N GLU A 445 -7.89 -32.03 -28.61
CA GLU A 445 -8.96 -31.78 -29.57
C GLU A 445 -10.38 -31.93 -28.99
N ASP A 446 -10.61 -32.87 -28.07
CA ASP A 446 -11.93 -33.11 -27.48
C ASP A 446 -12.34 -31.98 -26.51
N ILE A 447 -11.36 -31.28 -25.93
CA ILE A 447 -11.59 -30.14 -25.02
C ILE A 447 -11.83 -28.84 -25.81
N TYR A 448 -11.24 -28.69 -27.00
CA TYR A 448 -11.50 -27.54 -27.86
C TYR A 448 -12.87 -27.63 -28.55
N HIS A 449 -13.31 -28.83 -28.97
CA HIS A 449 -14.64 -29.01 -29.57
C HIS A 449 -15.80 -28.70 -28.60
N LEU A 450 -15.65 -29.00 -27.32
CA LEU A 450 -16.65 -28.67 -26.28
C LEU A 450 -16.72 -27.18 -25.93
N LEU A 451 -15.71 -26.38 -26.28
CA LEU A 451 -15.70 -24.93 -26.06
C LEU A 451 -16.24 -24.16 -27.27
N ASP A 452 -16.10 -24.66 -28.49
CA ASP A 452 -16.67 -24.03 -29.69
C ASP A 452 -18.19 -24.22 -29.82
N GLU A 453 -18.75 -25.33 -29.30
CA GLU A 453 -20.22 -25.53 -29.26
C GLU A 453 -20.93 -24.65 -28.22
N VAL A 454 -20.20 -24.04 -27.28
CA VAL A 454 -20.78 -23.12 -26.27
C VAL A 454 -20.64 -21.64 -26.67
N VAL A 455 -19.87 -21.35 -27.71
CA VAL A 455 -19.66 -19.97 -28.24
C VAL A 455 -20.44 -19.73 -29.54
N SER A 456 -21.24 -20.71 -29.98
CA SER A 456 -22.11 -20.62 -31.15
C SER A 456 -23.60 -20.70 -30.76
N ASP A 457 -24.07 -19.76 -29.95
CA ASP A 457 -25.47 -19.28 -29.92
C ASP A 457 -25.59 -17.93 -29.21
#